data_AF-A0A7C3VH54-F1
#
_entry.id   AF-A0A7C3VH54-F1
#
_cell.length_a   1.000
_cell.length_b   1.000
_cell.length_c   1.000
_cell.angle_alpha   90.00
_cell.angle_beta   90.00
_cell.angle_gamma   90.00
#
_symmetry.space_group_name_H-M   'P 1'
#
loop_
_entity.id
_entity.type
_entity.pdbx_description
1 polymer ?
#
loop_
_entity_poly.entity_id
_entity_poly.type
_entity_poly.pdbx_seq_one_letter_code
_entity_poly.pdbx_strand_id
1 'polypeptide(L)'
;MRINFNKSRQLLRSFKFTDLFVNELGWNPPSSQRKYPLTADDITYSRQDVAHLSAMRVFEITSPDGSIPPAKTRAVLAEEISQICLENLLIFTDNQRHQSIWYWVKRDGKKTQPREHIYIKHQPGDLLLGKISALEVIGDDLDDGKNTVVDIAQRLQKGFDVEKVTKKFFDEFAQIHQTLLENINGIEPEKDRRWYASVILTRLMFVYFLQQKGFLDKGDINYLQHKLAASQEKGENLYYTQFLPSLFFEGFAKPEAQRNPETQKLIGQIKYLNGGLFLKHPIEQNYPQISIPDSAFATIFRLFES
;
A
#
# COMPACT_ATOMS: atom_id res chain seq x y z
N MET A 1 -0.28 -19.93 -1.08
CA MET A 1 1.20 -20.00 -0.98
C MET A 1 1.66 -19.03 0.12
N ARG A 2 2.66 -19.38 0.95
CA ARG A 2 3.21 -18.49 1.99
C ARG A 2 4.32 -17.63 1.37
N ILE A 3 4.19 -16.31 1.44
CA ILE A 3 5.22 -15.36 0.99
C ILE A 3 6.39 -15.40 1.98
N ASN A 4 7.64 -15.62 1.54
CA ASN A 4 8.81 -15.66 2.41
C ASN A 4 9.60 -14.35 2.29
N PHE A 5 9.52 -13.47 3.29
CA PHE A 5 10.15 -12.14 3.23
C PHE A 5 11.66 -12.13 3.15
N ASN A 6 12.32 -13.07 3.82
CA ASN A 6 13.76 -13.15 3.73
C ASN A 6 14.16 -13.48 2.29
N LYS A 7 13.37 -14.35 1.64
CA LYS A 7 13.51 -14.66 0.22
C LYS A 7 13.07 -13.48 -0.67
N SER A 8 11.95 -12.82 -0.43
CA SER A 8 11.52 -11.62 -1.17
C SER A 8 12.54 -10.49 -1.10
N ARG A 9 13.13 -10.24 0.07
CA ARG A 9 14.22 -9.27 0.26
C ARG A 9 15.47 -9.69 -0.51
N GLN A 10 15.82 -10.97 -0.49
CA GLN A 10 16.95 -11.50 -1.25
C GLN A 10 16.72 -11.37 -2.76
N LEU A 11 15.52 -11.70 -3.24
CA LEU A 11 15.13 -11.59 -4.65
C LEU A 11 15.10 -10.12 -5.10
N LEU A 12 14.57 -9.22 -4.28
CA LEU A 12 14.61 -7.78 -4.55
C LEU A 12 16.05 -7.24 -4.57
N ARG A 13 16.89 -7.63 -3.60
CA ARG A 13 18.32 -7.28 -3.54
C ARG A 13 19.12 -7.82 -4.73
N SER A 14 18.71 -8.95 -5.28
CA SER A 14 19.32 -9.57 -6.47
C SER A 14 18.63 -9.20 -7.77
N PHE A 15 17.61 -8.33 -7.73
CA PHE A 15 16.85 -7.85 -8.87
C PHE A 15 16.22 -9.01 -9.68
N LYS A 16 15.82 -10.07 -8.98
CA LYS A 16 15.14 -11.25 -9.53
C LYS A 16 13.63 -11.03 -9.51
N PHE A 17 13.15 -10.11 -10.34
CA PHE A 17 11.76 -9.66 -10.28
C PHE A 17 10.75 -10.74 -10.63
N THR A 18 10.99 -11.56 -11.66
CA THR A 18 10.07 -12.66 -12.00
C THR A 18 9.91 -13.62 -10.82
N ASP A 19 11.01 -14.02 -10.17
CA ASP A 19 10.95 -14.88 -9.00
C ASP A 19 10.25 -14.19 -7.82
N LEU A 20 10.49 -12.90 -7.61
CA LEU A 20 9.81 -12.11 -6.57
C LEU A 20 8.30 -12.13 -6.80
N PHE A 21 7.84 -11.84 -8.01
CA PHE A 21 6.42 -11.78 -8.32
C PHE A 21 5.75 -13.15 -8.35
N VAL A 22 6.35 -14.13 -9.02
CA VAL A 22 5.74 -15.44 -9.24
C VAL A 22 5.86 -16.31 -8.00
N ASN A 23 7.07 -16.48 -7.48
CA ASN A 23 7.32 -17.46 -6.42
C ASN A 23 6.93 -16.92 -5.04
N GLU A 24 7.14 -15.62 -4.81
CA GLU A 24 6.85 -15.03 -3.50
C GLU A 24 5.50 -14.33 -3.46
N LEU A 25 5.15 -13.51 -4.47
CA LEU A 25 3.87 -12.78 -4.47
C LEU A 25 2.71 -13.57 -5.08
N GLY A 26 2.96 -14.73 -5.71
CA GLY A 26 1.92 -15.59 -6.27
C GLY A 26 1.27 -15.06 -7.55
N TRP A 27 1.95 -14.15 -8.27
CA TRP A 27 1.49 -13.66 -9.57
C TRP A 27 1.69 -14.72 -10.65
N ASN A 28 0.97 -14.57 -11.75
CA ASN A 28 1.13 -15.47 -12.89
C ASN A 28 2.45 -15.16 -13.63
N PRO A 29 3.12 -16.20 -14.16
CA PRO A 29 4.37 -16.05 -14.89
C PRO A 29 4.21 -15.15 -16.13
N PRO A 30 5.30 -14.54 -16.63
CA PRO A 30 5.22 -13.67 -17.80
C PRO A 30 4.76 -14.46 -19.02
N SER A 31 4.00 -13.79 -19.90
CA SER A 31 3.51 -14.38 -21.15
C SER A 31 4.63 -14.73 -22.13
N SER A 32 5.77 -14.05 -22.01
CA SER A 32 6.97 -14.31 -22.80
C SER A 32 8.22 -13.84 -22.08
N GLN A 33 9.33 -14.55 -22.27
CA GLN A 33 10.67 -14.09 -21.85
C GLN A 33 11.34 -13.20 -22.90
N ARG A 34 10.70 -12.96 -24.06
CA ARG A 34 11.26 -12.13 -25.12
C ARG A 34 11.31 -10.67 -24.71
N LYS A 35 12.36 -9.99 -25.15
CA LYS A 35 12.49 -8.54 -25.08
C LYS A 35 11.83 -7.92 -26.31
N TYR A 36 11.04 -6.88 -26.08
CA TYR A 36 10.35 -6.11 -27.11
C TYR A 36 10.89 -4.67 -27.10
N PRO A 37 11.09 -4.06 -28.28
CA PRO A 37 11.51 -2.67 -28.35
C PRO A 37 10.39 -1.74 -27.85
N LEU A 38 10.78 -0.64 -27.23
CA LEU A 38 9.93 0.46 -26.83
C LEU A 38 10.68 1.76 -27.14
N THR A 39 10.11 2.66 -27.94
CA THR A 39 10.82 3.85 -28.41
C THR A 39 10.35 5.10 -27.68
N ALA A 40 11.26 5.96 -27.28
CA ALA A 40 10.97 7.32 -26.83
C ALA A 40 12.13 8.24 -27.25
N ASP A 41 11.81 9.42 -27.79
CA ASP A 41 12.80 10.41 -28.24
C ASP A 41 13.88 9.80 -29.18
N ASP A 42 13.47 8.96 -30.14
CA ASP A 42 14.33 8.21 -31.07
C ASP A 42 15.32 7.22 -30.43
N ILE A 43 15.22 6.99 -29.12
CA ILE A 43 15.99 6.00 -28.39
C ILE A 43 15.15 4.73 -28.22
N THR A 44 15.71 3.58 -28.58
CA THR A 44 15.07 2.27 -28.39
C THR A 44 15.46 1.66 -27.04
N TYR A 45 14.48 1.59 -26.16
CA TYR A 45 14.53 0.86 -24.90
C TYR A 45 14.10 -0.59 -25.09
N SER A 46 14.55 -1.46 -24.19
CA SER A 46 14.12 -2.85 -24.14
C SER A 46 13.10 -3.03 -23.04
N ARG A 47 11.92 -3.55 -23.38
CA ARG A 47 10.88 -3.98 -22.44
C ARG A 47 10.84 -5.51 -22.35
N GLN A 48 10.73 -6.03 -21.14
CA GLN A 48 10.52 -7.46 -20.88
C GLN A 48 9.31 -7.66 -19.94
N ASP A 49 8.49 -8.66 -20.24
CA ASP A 49 7.39 -9.07 -19.35
C ASP A 49 7.96 -9.80 -18.12
N VAL A 50 7.51 -9.42 -16.94
CA VAL A 50 8.03 -9.93 -15.65
C VAL A 50 7.03 -10.87 -15.00
N ALA A 51 5.77 -10.46 -14.93
CA ALA A 51 4.66 -11.18 -14.31
C ALA A 51 3.34 -10.45 -14.60
N HIS A 52 2.21 -11.12 -14.35
CA HIS A 52 0.90 -10.50 -14.46
C HIS A 52 -0.07 -11.01 -13.39
N LEU A 53 -1.09 -10.22 -13.08
CA LEU A 53 -2.20 -10.58 -12.19
C LEU A 53 -3.47 -9.88 -12.67
N SER A 54 -4.49 -10.66 -13.02
CA SER A 54 -5.72 -10.15 -13.66
C SER A 54 -5.37 -9.24 -14.87
N ALA A 55 -5.85 -7.99 -14.89
CA ALA A 55 -5.54 -7.03 -15.93
C ALA A 55 -4.16 -6.33 -15.77
N MET A 56 -3.52 -6.44 -14.59
CA MET A 56 -2.28 -5.74 -14.29
C MET A 56 -1.06 -6.51 -14.81
N ARG A 57 -0.15 -5.81 -15.51
CA ARG A 57 1.11 -6.38 -16.00
C ARG A 57 2.34 -5.66 -15.46
N VAL A 58 3.39 -6.43 -15.20
CA VAL A 58 4.69 -5.90 -14.74
C VAL A 58 5.70 -6.00 -15.86
N PHE A 59 6.37 -4.89 -16.15
CA PHE A 59 7.41 -4.83 -17.18
C PHE A 59 8.74 -4.35 -16.60
N GLU A 60 9.82 -5.04 -16.92
CA GLU A 60 11.18 -4.53 -16.73
C GLU A 60 11.59 -3.73 -17.96
N ILE A 61 12.14 -2.53 -17.75
CA ILE A 61 12.61 -1.64 -18.83
C ILE A 61 14.08 -1.31 -18.62
N THR A 62 14.89 -1.53 -19.66
CA THR A 62 16.32 -1.23 -19.67
C THR A 62 16.68 -0.31 -20.83
N SER A 63 17.54 0.66 -20.58
CA SER A 63 18.06 1.59 -21.59
C SER A 63 19.25 1.03 -22.35
N PRO A 64 19.49 1.45 -23.60
CA PRO A 64 20.63 1.01 -24.40
C PRO A 64 21.98 1.48 -23.83
N ASP A 65 22.01 2.65 -23.19
CA ASP A 65 23.18 3.20 -22.49
C ASP A 65 23.42 2.59 -21.11
N GLY A 66 22.52 1.70 -20.66
CA GLY A 66 22.56 1.06 -19.35
C GLY A 66 22.20 1.96 -18.17
N SER A 67 21.79 3.21 -18.41
CA SER A 67 21.35 4.14 -17.36
C SER A 67 19.84 4.01 -17.10
N ILE A 68 19.36 4.51 -15.96
CA ILE A 68 17.91 4.64 -15.76
C ILE A 68 17.44 5.90 -16.51
N PRO A 69 16.42 5.81 -17.39
CA PRO A 69 15.96 6.97 -18.16
C PRO A 69 15.51 8.11 -17.23
N PRO A 70 15.64 9.38 -17.63
CA PRO A 70 15.16 10.52 -16.82
C PRO A 70 13.63 10.52 -16.72
N ALA A 71 13.09 11.24 -15.73
CA ALA A 71 11.66 11.22 -15.38
C ALA A 71 10.74 11.52 -16.57
N LYS A 72 11.11 12.49 -17.42
CA LYS A 72 10.34 12.84 -18.62
C LYS A 72 10.22 11.64 -19.58
N THR A 73 11.32 10.96 -19.83
CA THR A 73 11.34 9.78 -20.71
C THR A 73 10.61 8.60 -20.08
N ARG A 74 10.72 8.39 -18.76
CA ARG A 74 9.93 7.36 -18.06
C ARG A 74 8.42 7.59 -18.22
N ALA A 75 7.97 8.84 -18.15
CA ALA A 75 6.57 9.19 -18.36
C ALA A 75 6.10 8.87 -19.79
N VAL A 76 6.90 9.22 -20.81
CA VAL A 76 6.61 8.89 -22.22
C VAL A 76 6.53 7.37 -22.42
N LEU A 77 7.52 6.63 -21.92
CA LEU A 77 7.52 5.16 -22.00
C LEU A 77 6.31 4.55 -21.28
N ALA A 78 5.87 5.15 -20.17
CA ALA A 78 4.68 4.68 -19.46
C ALA A 78 3.37 4.97 -20.20
N GLU A 79 3.29 6.07 -20.94
CA GLU A 79 2.16 6.39 -21.81
C GLU A 79 2.07 5.40 -22.98
N GLU A 80 3.19 5.11 -23.64
CA GLU A 80 3.28 4.09 -24.70
C GLU A 80 2.85 2.70 -24.19
N ILE A 81 3.31 2.30 -23.01
CA ILE A 81 2.87 1.03 -22.41
C ILE A 81 1.40 1.06 -22.01
N SER A 82 0.86 2.20 -21.61
CA SER A 82 -0.56 2.32 -21.29
C SER A 82 -1.47 2.10 -22.50
N GLN A 83 -0.98 2.32 -23.73
CA GLN A 83 -1.70 1.96 -24.96
C GLN A 83 -1.81 0.44 -25.16
N ILE A 84 -0.86 -0.32 -24.63
CA ILE A 84 -0.80 -1.79 -24.73
C ILE A 84 -1.48 -2.44 -23.51
N CYS A 85 -1.31 -1.85 -22.33
CA CYS A 85 -1.79 -2.35 -21.06
C CYS A 85 -2.05 -1.19 -20.11
N LEU A 86 -3.31 -0.81 -19.92
CA LEU A 86 -3.66 0.34 -19.08
C LEU A 86 -3.16 0.13 -17.65
N GLU A 87 -3.47 -1.02 -17.05
CA GLU A 87 -2.99 -1.39 -15.71
C GLU A 87 -1.59 -2.00 -15.80
N ASN A 88 -0.59 -1.20 -15.44
CA ASN A 88 0.80 -1.60 -15.54
C ASN A 88 1.66 -1.07 -14.38
N LEU A 89 2.72 -1.84 -14.10
CA LEU A 89 3.82 -1.46 -13.23
C LEU A 89 5.12 -1.62 -14.01
N LEU A 90 5.90 -0.55 -14.09
CA LEU A 90 7.17 -0.54 -14.79
C LEU A 90 8.31 -0.55 -13.79
N ILE A 91 9.34 -1.34 -14.06
CA ILE A 91 10.54 -1.45 -13.25
C ILE A 91 11.71 -1.06 -14.16
N PHE A 92 12.17 0.18 -14.03
CA PHE A 92 13.34 0.67 -14.74
C PHE A 92 14.59 0.27 -13.99
N THR A 93 15.56 -0.33 -14.67
CA THR A 93 16.80 -0.82 -14.05
C THR A 93 18.02 -0.32 -14.78
N ASP A 94 19.10 -0.09 -14.04
CA ASP A 94 20.42 0.12 -14.62
C ASP A 94 21.08 -1.22 -15.00
N ASN A 95 22.04 -1.17 -15.92
CA ASN A 95 22.81 -2.34 -16.34
C ASN A 95 23.48 -3.05 -15.15
N GLN A 96 24.00 -2.27 -14.20
CA GLN A 96 24.69 -2.82 -13.03
C GLN A 96 23.75 -3.48 -12.01
N ARG A 97 22.42 -3.39 -12.20
CA ARG A 97 21.40 -3.84 -11.24
C ARG A 97 21.74 -3.37 -9.82
N HIS A 98 22.09 -2.09 -9.72
CA HIS A 98 22.37 -1.39 -8.47
C HIS A 98 21.16 -0.58 -8.02
N GLN A 99 20.34 -0.11 -8.96
CA GLN A 99 19.16 0.69 -8.66
C GLN A 99 17.99 0.31 -9.57
N SER A 100 16.79 0.46 -9.03
CA SER A 100 15.54 0.35 -9.80
C SER A 100 14.59 1.48 -9.46
N ILE A 101 13.84 1.93 -10.46
CA ILE A 101 12.70 2.83 -10.26
C ILE A 101 11.44 2.08 -10.63
N TRP A 102 10.54 1.98 -9.66
CA TRP A 102 9.24 1.34 -9.77
C TRP A 102 8.21 2.43 -10.05
N TYR A 103 7.55 2.35 -11.19
CA TYR A 103 6.69 3.39 -11.73
C TYR A 103 5.31 2.83 -12.03
N TRP A 104 4.27 3.51 -11.55
CA TRP A 104 2.89 3.21 -11.89
C TRP A 104 2.08 4.50 -11.95
N VAL A 105 0.98 4.49 -12.70
CA VAL A 105 0.08 5.63 -12.79
C VAL A 105 -1.17 5.34 -11.99
N LYS A 106 -1.40 6.11 -10.91
CA LYS A 106 -2.68 6.07 -10.21
C LYS A 106 -3.72 6.78 -11.06
N ARG A 107 -4.84 6.12 -11.33
CA ARG A 107 -5.98 6.69 -12.06
C ARG A 107 -7.17 6.85 -11.11
N ASP A 108 -7.76 8.04 -11.10
CA ASP A 108 -8.93 8.39 -10.29
C ASP A 108 -9.91 9.13 -11.20
N GLY A 109 -10.77 8.36 -11.88
CA GLY A 109 -11.61 8.82 -12.99
C GLY A 109 -10.76 9.44 -14.11
N LYS A 110 -10.94 10.75 -14.34
CA LYS A 110 -10.18 11.51 -15.36
C LYS A 110 -8.81 12.00 -14.88
N LYS A 111 -8.50 11.92 -13.59
CA LYS A 111 -7.22 12.39 -13.05
C LYS A 111 -6.21 11.25 -13.05
N THR A 112 -5.05 11.49 -13.64
CA THR A 112 -3.91 10.58 -13.60
C THR A 112 -2.79 11.19 -12.76
N GLN A 113 -2.15 10.37 -11.93
CA GLN A 113 -1.03 10.79 -11.09
C GLN A 113 0.08 9.74 -11.17
N PRO A 114 1.22 10.06 -11.81
CA PRO A 114 2.35 9.15 -11.81
C PRO A 114 2.94 9.03 -10.41
N ARG A 115 3.37 7.82 -10.06
CA ARG A 115 3.98 7.47 -8.78
C ARG A 115 5.27 6.72 -9.05
N GLU A 116 6.29 7.09 -8.29
CA GLU A 116 7.61 6.47 -8.37
C GLU A 116 8.07 5.99 -7.00
N HIS A 117 8.82 4.89 -7.00
CA HIS A 117 9.57 4.43 -5.86
C HIS A 117 10.97 3.98 -6.29
N ILE A 118 11.99 4.58 -5.70
CA ILE A 118 13.38 4.23 -5.95
C ILE A 118 13.78 3.15 -4.96
N TYR A 119 14.39 2.08 -5.47
CA TYR A 119 15.06 1.08 -4.68
C TYR A 119 16.53 1.01 -5.06
N ILE A 120 17.41 1.19 -4.08
CA ILE A 120 18.86 1.04 -4.23
C ILE A 120 19.26 -0.26 -3.55
N LYS A 121 20.12 -1.03 -4.22
CA LYS A 121 20.66 -2.30 -3.72
C LYS A 121 21.21 -2.11 -2.30
N HIS A 122 20.92 -3.06 -1.44
CA HIS A 122 21.24 -3.06 0.00
C HIS A 122 20.39 -2.17 0.91
N GLN A 123 19.57 -1.26 0.39
CA GLN A 123 18.59 -0.56 1.22
C GLN A 123 17.49 -1.52 1.72
N PRO A 124 16.86 -1.22 2.87
CA PRO A 124 15.67 -1.94 3.33
C PRO A 124 14.56 -1.85 2.28
N GLY A 125 14.18 -2.98 1.70
CA GLY A 125 13.18 -3.07 0.64
C GLY A 125 11.74 -3.21 1.16
N ASP A 126 11.56 -3.25 2.48
CA ASP A 126 10.28 -3.58 3.14
C ASP A 126 9.15 -2.63 2.76
N LEU A 127 9.45 -1.34 2.59
CA LEU A 127 8.48 -0.34 2.17
C LEU A 127 8.02 -0.55 0.73
N LEU A 128 8.94 -0.96 -0.15
CA LEU A 128 8.62 -1.30 -1.52
C LEU A 128 7.79 -2.59 -1.56
N LEU A 129 8.23 -3.63 -0.83
CA LEU A 129 7.51 -4.90 -0.75
C LEU A 129 6.08 -4.71 -0.23
N GLY A 130 5.90 -3.93 0.85
CA GLY A 130 4.57 -3.60 1.37
C GLY A 130 3.70 -2.83 0.37
N LYS A 131 4.28 -1.94 -0.46
CA LYS A 131 3.56 -1.27 -1.54
C LYS A 131 3.15 -2.23 -2.66
N ILE A 132 4.05 -3.10 -3.10
CA ILE A 132 3.75 -4.08 -4.16
C ILE A 132 2.68 -5.06 -3.69
N SER A 133 2.76 -5.54 -2.45
CA SER A 133 1.71 -6.36 -1.84
C SER A 133 0.38 -5.62 -1.74
N ALA A 134 0.38 -4.30 -1.53
CA ALA A 134 -0.83 -3.49 -1.51
C ALA A 134 -1.38 -3.14 -2.91
N LEU A 135 -0.55 -3.14 -3.96
CA LEU A 135 -1.02 -2.95 -5.34
C LEU A 135 -1.95 -4.09 -5.79
N GLU A 136 -1.77 -5.29 -5.22
CA GLU A 136 -2.68 -6.44 -5.38
C GLU A 136 -4.12 -6.14 -4.92
N VAL A 137 -4.31 -5.14 -4.04
CA VAL A 137 -5.60 -4.80 -3.41
C VAL A 137 -6.37 -3.75 -4.21
N ILE A 138 -5.70 -3.00 -5.09
CA ILE A 138 -6.26 -1.80 -5.74
C ILE A 138 -6.81 -2.13 -7.15
N GLY A 139 -6.46 -3.28 -7.73
CA GLY A 139 -6.73 -3.59 -9.13
C GLY A 139 -8.16 -4.04 -9.48
N ASP A 140 -8.82 -4.87 -8.67
CA ASP A 140 -10.12 -5.47 -9.07
C ASP A 140 -11.00 -5.97 -7.90
N ASP A 141 -10.61 -5.76 -6.64
CA ASP A 141 -11.06 -6.67 -5.57
C ASP A 141 -12.12 -6.13 -4.61
N LEU A 142 -12.71 -4.96 -4.85
CA LEU A 142 -13.76 -4.41 -3.96
C LEU A 142 -15.12 -4.22 -4.63
N ASP A 143 -15.27 -4.44 -5.93
CA ASP A 143 -16.55 -4.23 -6.62
C ASP A 143 -17.39 -5.51 -6.82
N ASP A 144 -16.79 -6.70 -6.66
CA ASP A 144 -17.46 -7.98 -7.01
C ASP A 144 -17.77 -8.90 -5.82
N GLY A 145 -17.44 -8.52 -4.59
CA GLY A 145 -17.67 -9.36 -3.39
C GLY A 145 -16.95 -10.71 -3.38
N LYS A 146 -16.06 -10.96 -4.36
CA LYS A 146 -15.33 -12.23 -4.53
C LYS A 146 -14.01 -12.30 -3.77
N ASN A 147 -13.41 -11.15 -3.46
CA ASN A 147 -12.26 -11.07 -2.56
C ASN A 147 -12.71 -10.34 -1.29
N THR A 148 -12.73 -11.09 -0.19
CA THR A 148 -13.19 -10.61 1.09
C THR A 148 -12.11 -9.71 1.71
N VAL A 149 -12.51 -8.81 2.59
CA VAL A 149 -11.56 -7.97 3.35
C VAL A 149 -10.59 -8.84 4.18
N VAL A 150 -10.96 -10.10 4.45
CA VAL A 150 -10.10 -11.18 4.99
C VAL A 150 -8.93 -11.50 4.05
N ASP A 151 -9.13 -11.54 2.73
CA ASP A 151 -8.07 -11.80 1.76
C ASP A 151 -7.05 -10.66 1.71
N ILE A 152 -7.52 -9.40 1.82
CA ILE A 152 -6.69 -8.20 1.95
C ILE A 152 -5.86 -8.25 3.23
N ALA A 153 -6.51 -8.58 4.35
CA ALA A 153 -5.87 -8.77 5.65
C ALA A 153 -4.79 -9.86 5.62
N GLN A 154 -5.07 -10.99 4.96
CA GLN A 154 -4.11 -12.08 4.78
C GLN A 154 -2.94 -11.67 3.90
N ARG A 155 -3.19 -10.94 2.81
CA ARG A 155 -2.14 -10.42 1.91
C ARG A 155 -1.25 -9.39 2.63
N LEU A 156 -1.83 -8.51 3.45
CA LEU A 156 -1.07 -7.56 4.27
C LEU A 156 -0.27 -8.25 5.39
N GLN A 157 -0.85 -9.23 6.09
CA GLN A 157 -0.10 -10.05 7.06
C GLN A 157 1.08 -10.76 6.38
N LYS A 158 0.80 -11.40 5.24
CA LYS A 158 1.79 -12.00 4.33
C LYS A 158 2.67 -10.96 3.64
N GLY A 159 2.42 -9.65 3.81
CA GLY A 159 3.18 -8.48 3.34
C GLY A 159 4.09 -7.81 4.41
N PHE A 160 3.94 -8.19 5.70
CA PHE A 160 4.75 -7.65 6.82
C PHE A 160 5.42 -8.68 7.76
N ASP A 161 5.37 -9.98 7.47
CA ASP A 161 6.01 -11.05 8.28
C ASP A 161 5.57 -11.07 9.75
N VAL A 162 4.29 -10.84 10.03
CA VAL A 162 3.77 -10.83 11.40
C VAL A 162 3.19 -12.23 11.70
N GLU A 163 4.06 -13.11 12.19
CA GLU A 163 3.79 -14.52 12.53
C GLU A 163 2.64 -14.74 13.55
N LYS A 164 2.06 -13.67 14.11
CA LYS A 164 1.12 -13.73 15.25
C LYS A 164 -0.23 -13.03 15.06
N VAL A 165 -0.61 -12.63 13.85
CA VAL A 165 -2.04 -12.39 13.61
C VAL A 165 -2.68 -13.75 13.35
N THR A 166 -3.17 -14.36 14.42
CA THR A 166 -3.62 -15.76 14.47
C THR A 166 -4.78 -16.00 13.53
N LYS A 167 -5.00 -17.25 13.11
CA LYS A 167 -6.20 -17.68 12.36
C LYS A 167 -7.51 -17.14 12.96
N LYS A 168 -7.53 -17.00 14.29
CA LYS A 168 -8.59 -16.41 15.10
C LYS A 168 -8.91 -14.95 14.73
N PHE A 169 -7.91 -14.13 14.44
CA PHE A 169 -8.12 -12.76 13.95
C PHE A 169 -8.89 -12.72 12.63
N PHE A 170 -8.68 -13.71 11.75
CA PHE A 170 -9.43 -13.82 10.50
C PHE A 170 -10.86 -14.32 10.71
N ASP A 171 -11.05 -15.20 11.69
CA ASP A 171 -12.39 -15.65 12.09
C ASP A 171 -13.19 -14.50 12.74
N GLU A 172 -12.52 -13.64 13.51
CA GLU A 172 -13.09 -12.45 14.15
C GLU A 172 -13.15 -11.24 13.19
N PHE A 173 -12.50 -11.32 12.03
CA PHE A 173 -12.42 -10.23 11.07
C PHE A 173 -13.80 -9.77 10.58
N ALA A 174 -14.68 -10.72 10.29
CA ALA A 174 -16.05 -10.41 9.88
C ALA A 174 -16.80 -9.66 11.00
N GLN A 175 -16.57 -10.04 12.25
CA GLN A 175 -17.14 -9.36 13.41
C GLN A 175 -16.56 -7.95 13.61
N ILE A 176 -15.26 -7.77 13.40
CA ILE A 176 -14.57 -6.47 13.42
C ILE A 176 -15.12 -5.55 12.34
N HIS A 177 -15.24 -6.07 11.11
CA HIS A 177 -15.80 -5.33 9.97
C HIS A 177 -17.25 -4.93 10.23
N GLN A 178 -18.07 -5.86 10.73
CA GLN A 178 -19.46 -5.60 11.09
C GLN A 178 -19.56 -4.54 12.20
N THR A 179 -18.74 -4.66 13.26
CA THR A 179 -18.68 -3.67 14.34
C THR A 179 -18.37 -2.27 13.80
N LEU A 180 -17.38 -2.17 12.91
CA LEU A 180 -17.01 -0.92 12.28
C LEU A 180 -18.13 -0.38 11.38
N LEU A 181 -18.76 -1.25 10.58
CA LEU A 181 -19.88 -0.91 9.70
C LEU A 181 -21.07 -0.33 10.46
N GLU A 182 -21.42 -0.89 11.61
CA GLU A 182 -22.51 -0.43 12.47
C GLU A 182 -22.22 0.91 13.15
N ASN A 183 -20.93 1.25 13.30
CA ASN A 183 -20.49 2.45 14.01
C ASN A 183 -20.05 3.59 13.07
N ILE A 184 -20.07 3.40 11.74
CA ILE A 184 -19.84 4.47 10.77
C ILE A 184 -21.12 5.27 10.57
N ASN A 185 -21.06 6.54 10.95
CA ASN A 185 -22.13 7.51 10.73
C ASN A 185 -21.75 8.49 9.61
N GLY A 186 -22.75 9.14 9.02
CA GLY A 186 -22.54 10.17 7.98
C GLY A 186 -22.39 9.64 6.55
N ILE A 187 -22.66 8.36 6.31
CA ILE A 187 -22.72 7.72 4.98
C ILE A 187 -24.08 7.04 4.82
N GLU A 188 -24.94 7.60 3.98
CA GLU A 188 -26.29 7.07 3.71
C GLU A 188 -26.25 5.77 2.88
N PRO A 189 -25.54 5.68 1.74
CA PRO A 189 -25.56 4.46 0.95
C PRO A 189 -24.80 3.34 1.66
N GLU A 190 -25.49 2.23 1.92
CA GLU A 190 -24.89 1.08 2.61
C GLU A 190 -23.67 0.51 1.86
N LYS A 191 -23.70 0.52 0.51
CA LYS A 191 -22.56 0.10 -0.32
C LYS A 191 -21.30 0.92 0.02
N ASP A 192 -21.43 2.24 0.07
CA ASP A 192 -20.33 3.14 0.40
C ASP A 192 -19.89 2.96 1.86
N ARG A 193 -20.82 2.78 2.80
CA ARG A 193 -20.49 2.55 4.21
C ARG A 193 -19.70 1.25 4.41
N ARG A 194 -20.12 0.16 3.76
CA ARG A 194 -19.41 -1.12 3.73
C ARG A 194 -18.02 -0.99 3.12
N TRP A 195 -17.92 -0.28 2.01
CA TRP A 195 -16.64 -0.02 1.37
C TRP A 195 -15.71 0.77 2.29
N TYR A 196 -16.24 1.79 2.98
CA TYR A 196 -15.45 2.60 3.89
C TYR A 196 -14.96 1.83 5.12
N ALA A 197 -15.80 0.95 5.68
CA ALA A 197 -15.39 0.04 6.75
C ALA A 197 -14.16 -0.77 6.33
N SER A 198 -14.16 -1.31 5.11
CA SER A 198 -13.03 -2.05 4.56
C SER A 198 -11.76 -1.19 4.45
N VAL A 199 -11.91 0.06 3.98
CA VAL A 199 -10.79 1.02 3.85
C VAL A 199 -10.16 1.33 5.21
N ILE A 200 -10.97 1.68 6.21
CA ILE A 200 -10.49 2.01 7.55
C ILE A 200 -9.85 0.79 8.20
N LEU A 201 -10.48 -0.37 8.12
CA LEU A 201 -9.94 -1.59 8.72
C LEU A 201 -8.61 -1.98 8.09
N THR A 202 -8.48 -1.89 6.77
CA THR A 202 -7.24 -2.16 6.03
C THR A 202 -6.12 -1.20 6.45
N ARG A 203 -6.43 0.10 6.62
CA ARG A 203 -5.46 1.10 7.12
C ARG A 203 -5.04 0.79 8.55
N LEU A 204 -5.99 0.52 9.46
CA LEU A 204 -5.69 0.18 10.84
C LEU A 204 -4.82 -1.07 10.96
N MET A 205 -5.11 -2.10 10.15
CA MET A 205 -4.29 -3.30 10.08
C MET A 205 -2.87 -3.00 9.64
N PHE A 206 -2.69 -2.18 8.61
CA PHE A 206 -1.36 -1.78 8.16
C PHE A 206 -0.58 -1.10 9.29
N VAL A 207 -1.23 -0.17 10.01
CA VAL A 207 -0.60 0.49 11.17
C VAL A 207 -0.28 -0.50 12.28
N TYR A 208 -1.20 -1.43 12.57
CA TYR A 208 -0.98 -2.49 13.54
C TYR A 208 0.25 -3.34 13.18
N PHE A 209 0.44 -3.69 11.91
CA PHE A 209 1.63 -4.42 11.49
C PHE A 209 2.91 -3.61 11.66
N LEU A 210 2.88 -2.30 11.38
CA LEU A 210 4.02 -1.43 11.61
C LEU A 210 4.39 -1.33 13.10
N GLN A 211 3.43 -1.18 14.01
CA GLN A 211 3.73 -1.15 15.46
C GLN A 211 4.31 -2.48 15.92
N GLN A 212 3.79 -3.64 15.48
CA GLN A 212 4.32 -4.95 15.87
C GLN A 212 5.77 -5.17 15.43
N LYS A 213 6.23 -4.44 14.41
CA LYS A 213 7.64 -4.44 13.97
C LYS A 213 8.50 -3.35 14.63
N GLY A 214 7.94 -2.58 15.56
CA GLY A 214 8.62 -1.46 16.21
C GLY A 214 8.93 -0.32 15.23
N PHE A 215 8.13 -0.14 14.18
CA PHE A 215 8.34 0.92 13.19
C PHE A 215 7.62 2.22 13.48
N LEU A 216 6.77 2.26 14.51
CA LEU A 216 6.05 3.45 14.93
C LEU A 216 6.65 4.02 16.21
N ASP A 217 6.75 5.34 16.26
CA ASP A 217 7.09 6.16 17.42
C ASP A 217 8.05 5.51 18.42
N LYS A 218 9.35 5.56 18.13
CA LYS A 218 10.42 4.99 18.97
C LYS A 218 10.29 3.49 19.28
N GLY A 219 9.57 2.75 18.42
CA GLY A 219 9.41 1.30 18.57
C GLY A 219 8.21 0.88 19.41
N ASP A 220 7.21 1.76 19.56
CA ASP A 220 5.99 1.45 20.29
C ASP A 220 5.19 0.33 19.61
N ILE A 221 5.11 -0.82 20.29
CA ILE A 221 4.39 -2.01 19.83
C ILE A 221 2.88 -1.96 20.12
N ASN A 222 2.42 -1.01 20.94
CA ASN A 222 1.02 -0.78 21.32
C ASN A 222 0.54 0.62 20.88
N TYR A 223 1.15 1.15 19.82
CA TYR A 223 0.97 2.52 19.35
C TYR A 223 -0.50 2.94 19.16
N LEU A 224 -1.31 2.14 18.45
CA LEU A 224 -2.72 2.47 18.22
C LEU A 224 -3.51 2.59 19.54
N GLN A 225 -3.25 1.69 20.49
CA GLN A 225 -3.91 1.66 21.79
C GLN A 225 -3.50 2.85 22.66
N HIS A 226 -2.20 3.15 22.73
CA HIS A 226 -1.70 4.30 23.49
C HIS A 226 -2.25 5.62 22.93
N LYS A 227 -2.34 5.74 21.60
CA LYS A 227 -2.90 6.93 20.96
C LYS A 227 -4.42 7.03 21.14
N LEU A 228 -5.13 5.92 21.24
CA LEU A 228 -6.55 5.91 21.59
C LEU A 228 -6.77 6.42 23.01
N ALA A 229 -6.03 5.89 23.98
CA ALA A 229 -6.11 6.34 25.37
C ALA A 229 -5.78 7.85 25.50
N ALA A 230 -4.69 8.30 24.89
CA ALA A 230 -4.30 9.71 24.89
C ALA A 230 -5.31 10.63 24.16
N SER A 231 -6.08 10.10 23.21
CA SER A 231 -7.16 10.83 22.56
C SER A 231 -8.37 10.97 23.48
N GLN A 232 -8.75 9.89 24.16
CA GLN A 232 -9.88 9.86 25.10
C GLN A 232 -9.67 10.79 26.30
N GLU A 233 -8.42 10.98 26.75
CA GLU A 233 -8.07 11.98 27.78
C GLU A 233 -8.36 13.43 27.36
N LYS A 234 -8.39 13.72 26.05
CA LYS A 234 -8.63 15.08 25.52
C LYS A 234 -10.10 15.38 25.25
N GLY A 235 -10.91 14.34 25.09
CA GLY A 235 -12.33 14.46 24.77
C GLY A 235 -12.88 13.22 24.08
N GLU A 236 -14.20 13.14 24.02
CA GLU A 236 -14.90 12.00 23.41
C GLU A 236 -14.85 12.05 21.88
N ASN A 237 -14.66 10.87 21.25
CA ASN A 237 -14.79 10.67 19.80
C ASN A 237 -13.79 11.50 18.96
N LEU A 238 -12.62 11.81 19.55
CA LEU A 238 -11.55 12.54 18.89
C LEU A 238 -10.59 11.65 18.11
N TYR A 239 -10.63 10.33 18.33
CA TYR A 239 -9.65 9.43 17.73
C TYR A 239 -9.80 9.37 16.20
N TYR A 240 -11.03 9.19 15.72
CA TYR A 240 -11.31 9.22 14.29
C TYR A 240 -11.22 10.62 13.68
N THR A 241 -11.67 11.65 14.39
CA THR A 241 -11.80 13.00 13.81
C THR A 241 -10.48 13.78 13.81
N GLN A 242 -9.59 13.52 14.77
CA GLN A 242 -8.33 14.25 14.91
C GLN A 242 -7.11 13.34 14.69
N PHE A 243 -7.02 12.22 15.41
CA PHE A 243 -5.82 11.39 15.40
C PHE A 243 -5.62 10.65 14.08
N LEU A 244 -6.60 9.88 13.60
CA LEU A 244 -6.46 9.07 12.38
C LEU A 244 -6.17 9.91 11.13
N PRO A 245 -6.84 11.07 10.88
CA PRO A 245 -6.50 11.96 9.77
C PRO A 245 -5.08 12.50 9.86
N SER A 246 -4.63 12.87 11.07
CA SER A 246 -3.26 13.34 11.31
C SER A 246 -2.24 12.22 11.03
N LEU A 247 -2.56 10.98 11.43
CA LEU A 247 -1.69 9.84 11.16
C LEU A 247 -1.64 9.50 9.67
N PHE A 248 -2.79 9.39 9.03
CA PHE A 248 -2.89 8.93 7.64
C PHE A 248 -2.48 10.01 6.63
N PHE A 249 -3.09 11.19 6.69
CA PHE A 249 -2.96 12.22 5.65
C PHE A 249 -1.78 13.18 5.86
N GLU A 250 -1.18 13.19 7.05
CA GLU A 250 0.03 13.97 7.33
C GLU A 250 1.21 13.03 7.62
N GLY A 251 1.09 12.16 8.63
CA GLY A 251 2.15 11.24 9.04
C GLY A 251 2.66 10.35 7.90
N PHE A 252 1.80 9.48 7.39
CA PHE A 252 2.18 8.54 6.32
C PHE A 252 2.18 9.17 4.93
N ALA A 253 1.48 10.29 4.73
CA ALA A 253 1.30 10.90 3.42
C ALA A 253 2.13 12.15 3.14
N LYS A 254 2.88 12.69 4.11
CA LYS A 254 3.84 13.79 3.88
C LYS A 254 5.23 13.52 4.47
N PRO A 255 6.30 14.02 3.82
CA PRO A 255 7.66 14.06 4.39
C PRO A 255 7.68 14.80 5.74
N GLU A 256 8.54 14.38 6.67
CA GLU A 256 8.62 14.94 8.03
C GLU A 256 8.78 16.48 8.04
N ALA A 257 9.62 17.00 7.13
CA ALA A 257 9.87 18.43 6.99
C ALA A 257 8.66 19.27 6.53
N GLN A 258 7.61 18.62 5.99
CA GLN A 258 6.39 19.27 5.49
C GLN A 258 5.20 19.12 6.46
N ARG A 259 5.39 18.43 7.59
CA ARG A 259 4.34 18.24 8.58
C ARG A 259 4.25 19.44 9.51
N ASN A 260 3.04 19.78 9.92
CA ASN A 260 2.87 20.81 10.93
C ASN A 260 3.38 20.29 12.31
N PRO A 261 3.80 21.20 13.22
CA PRO A 261 4.34 20.81 14.53
C PRO A 261 3.30 20.10 15.43
N GLU A 262 2.03 20.47 15.32
CA GLU A 262 0.94 19.90 16.13
C GLU A 262 0.71 18.42 15.81
N THR A 263 0.69 18.07 14.53
CA THR A 263 0.64 16.69 14.04
C THR A 263 1.85 15.93 14.54
N GLN A 264 3.07 16.46 14.41
CA GLN A 264 4.27 15.76 14.90
C GLN A 264 4.17 15.44 16.39
N LYS A 265 3.66 16.38 17.21
CA LYS A 265 3.41 16.13 18.64
C LYS A 265 2.33 15.07 18.87
N LEU A 266 1.28 15.08 18.05
CA LEU A 266 0.16 14.14 18.16
C LEU A 266 0.56 12.70 17.79
N ILE A 267 1.24 12.53 16.66
CA ILE A 267 1.56 11.21 16.10
C ILE A 267 2.94 10.67 16.51
N GLY A 268 3.84 11.53 17.00
CA GLY A 268 5.20 11.13 17.33
C GLY A 268 6.07 10.87 16.09
N GLN A 269 7.09 10.02 16.25
CA GLN A 269 8.07 9.77 15.17
C GLN A 269 7.56 8.74 14.17
N ILE A 270 7.00 9.22 13.06
CA ILE A 270 6.39 8.39 12.01
C ILE A 270 7.12 8.58 10.68
N LYS A 271 7.53 7.48 10.04
CA LYS A 271 8.18 7.54 8.72
C LYS A 271 7.15 7.85 7.63
N TYR A 272 7.57 8.64 6.65
CA TYR A 272 6.79 8.92 5.46
C TYR A 272 6.67 7.68 4.55
N LEU A 273 5.46 7.40 4.04
CA LEU A 273 5.15 6.21 3.22
C LEU A 273 4.68 6.54 1.79
N ASN A 274 4.90 7.76 1.31
CA ASN A 274 4.42 8.24 0.00
C ASN A 274 2.89 8.22 -0.17
N GLY A 275 2.14 8.16 0.93
CA GLY A 275 0.70 8.38 0.95
C GLY A 275 -0.16 7.22 0.45
N GLY A 276 0.27 6.32 -0.45
CA GLY A 276 -0.51 5.21 -1.02
C GLY A 276 -1.89 4.88 -0.40
N LEU A 277 -1.94 3.85 0.44
CA LEU A 277 -3.13 3.41 1.21
C LEU A 277 -3.74 4.52 2.09
N PHE A 278 -2.94 5.50 2.47
CA PHE A 278 -3.26 6.57 3.39
C PHE A 278 -3.64 7.89 2.72
N LEU A 279 -3.81 7.94 1.39
CA LEU A 279 -4.36 9.09 0.69
C LEU A 279 -5.87 9.16 0.94
N LYS A 280 -6.43 10.37 0.95
CA LYS A 280 -7.88 10.56 1.07
C LYS A 280 -8.63 9.72 0.03
N HIS A 281 -9.54 8.88 0.51
CA HIS A 281 -10.42 8.06 -0.29
C HIS A 281 -11.56 8.92 -0.88
N PRO A 282 -12.13 8.59 -2.05
CA PRO A 282 -13.29 9.32 -2.59
C PRO A 282 -14.45 9.45 -1.61
N ILE A 283 -14.73 8.39 -0.83
CA ILE A 283 -15.74 8.43 0.25
C ILE A 283 -15.43 9.54 1.27
N GLU A 284 -14.18 9.69 1.69
CA GLU A 284 -13.78 10.71 2.68
C GLU A 284 -13.88 12.14 2.12
N GLN A 285 -13.93 12.28 0.80
CA GLN A 285 -14.13 13.55 0.11
C GLN A 285 -15.62 13.84 -0.10
N ASN A 286 -16.40 12.80 -0.43
CA ASN A 286 -17.83 12.91 -0.72
C ASN A 286 -18.68 13.05 0.56
N TYR A 287 -18.21 12.49 1.68
CA TYR A 287 -18.90 12.50 2.96
C TYR A 287 -18.00 13.14 4.03
N PRO A 288 -17.95 14.47 4.14
CA PRO A 288 -17.10 15.16 5.11
C PRO A 288 -17.60 15.01 6.56
N GLN A 289 -18.85 14.57 6.74
CA GLN A 289 -19.51 14.43 8.05
C GLN A 289 -19.32 13.03 8.66
N ILE A 290 -18.44 12.19 8.10
CA ILE A 290 -18.23 10.85 8.63
C ILE A 290 -17.76 10.95 10.08
N SER A 291 -18.31 10.08 10.93
CA SER A 291 -17.82 9.91 12.28
C SER A 291 -17.86 8.44 12.70
N ILE A 292 -16.87 8.06 13.50
CA ILE A 292 -16.76 6.73 14.10
C ILE A 292 -16.41 6.94 15.57
N PRO A 293 -17.21 6.43 16.52
CA PRO A 293 -16.96 6.63 17.94
C PRO A 293 -15.72 5.88 18.43
N ASP A 294 -15.11 6.40 19.50
CA ASP A 294 -13.89 5.82 20.10
C ASP A 294 -14.12 4.38 20.60
N SER A 295 -15.36 4.06 21.01
CA SER A 295 -15.78 2.72 21.45
C SER A 295 -15.62 1.65 20.37
N ALA A 296 -15.81 2.01 19.10
CA ALA A 296 -15.58 1.10 17.98
C ALA A 296 -14.11 0.70 17.92
N PHE A 297 -13.19 1.66 18.00
CA PHE A 297 -11.74 1.40 17.98
C PHE A 297 -11.28 0.63 19.21
N ALA A 298 -11.81 0.93 20.40
CA ALA A 298 -11.52 0.16 21.61
C ALA A 298 -11.89 -1.32 21.45
N THR A 299 -13.02 -1.61 20.79
CA THR A 299 -13.46 -2.98 20.50
C THR A 299 -12.55 -3.65 19.48
N ILE A 300 -12.23 -2.94 18.38
CA ILE A 300 -11.32 -3.43 17.32
C ILE A 300 -9.95 -3.77 17.91
N PHE A 301 -9.35 -2.89 18.71
CA PHE A 301 -8.01 -3.10 19.25
C PHE A 301 -7.96 -4.19 20.32
N ARG A 302 -9.03 -4.40 21.10
CA ARG A 302 -9.13 -5.55 22.00
C ARG A 302 -9.08 -6.87 21.24
N LEU A 303 -9.71 -6.93 20.06
CA LEU A 303 -9.68 -8.10 19.19
C LEU A 303 -8.30 -8.28 18.50
N PHE A 304 -7.55 -7.18 18.31
CA PHE A 304 -6.17 -7.26 17.81
C PHE A 304 -5.19 -7.86 18.83
N GLU A 305 -5.55 -7.90 20.11
CA GLU A 305 -4.72 -8.43 21.20
C GLU A 305 -5.08 -9.87 21.60
N SER A 306 -6.21 -10.42 21.10
CA SER A 306 -6.78 -11.71 21.51
C SER A 306 -6.36 -12.92 20.69
#